data_AF-A0A537VML2-F1
#
_entry.id   AF-A0A537VML2-F1
#
_cell.length_a   1.000
_cell.length_b   1.000
_cell.length_c   1.000
_cell.angle_alpha   90.00
_cell.angle_beta   90.00
_cell.angle_gamma   90.00
#
_symmetry.space_group_name_H-M   'P 1'
#
loop_
_entity.id
_entity.type
_entity.pdbx_description
1 polymer ?
#
loop_
_entity_poly.entity_id
_entity_poly.type
_entity_poly.pdbx_seq_one_letter_code
_entity_poly.pdbx_strand_id
1 'polypeptide(L)'
;MSQIDVATKSPIRQRTQGLRSRIEAFVRNFEWTWTSAVLFSMALLFFLLISAVVMPSFWMYYAEQKIGWAGPTDLQAFLEKPFGTSITNPLSLEGYKQVRDAIAMGLTTGPIVTVLVASAAMQNWRRKLRGSSGDSRPSGGYR
;
A
#
# COMPACT_ATOMS: atom_id res chain seq x y z
N MET A 1 -25.26 -23.25 -39.11
CA MET A 1 -24.02 -22.51 -39.43
C MET A 1 -23.37 -22.10 -38.12
N SER A 2 -22.36 -22.89 -37.72
CA SER A 2 -21.31 -22.62 -36.72
C SER A 2 -21.70 -22.18 -35.30
N GLN A 3 -21.96 -23.17 -34.44
CA GLN A 3 -21.52 -23.11 -33.05
C GLN A 3 -19.99 -22.91 -33.07
N ILE A 4 -19.52 -21.67 -32.95
CA ILE A 4 -18.11 -21.41 -32.68
C ILE A 4 -17.94 -21.54 -31.17
N ASP A 5 -17.60 -22.75 -30.79
CA ASP A 5 -16.86 -23.14 -29.60
C ASP A 5 -16.50 -22.01 -28.64
N VAL A 6 -17.19 -22.03 -27.50
CA VAL A 6 -16.88 -21.38 -26.22
C VAL A 6 -15.56 -21.96 -25.61
N ALA A 7 -14.70 -22.57 -26.43
CA ALA A 7 -13.59 -23.45 -26.03
C ALA A 7 -12.22 -22.78 -26.05
N THR A 8 -12.13 -21.47 -25.86
CA THR A 8 -10.87 -20.78 -25.53
C THR A 8 -11.00 -19.98 -24.24
N LYS A 9 -11.59 -20.57 -23.20
CA LYS A 9 -11.16 -20.25 -21.83
C LYS A 9 -9.71 -20.69 -21.71
N SER A 10 -8.79 -19.75 -21.89
CA SER A 10 -7.36 -20.01 -21.72
C SER A 10 -7.13 -20.75 -20.38
N PRO A 11 -6.22 -21.74 -20.32
CA PRO A 11 -5.97 -22.53 -19.10
C PRO A 11 -5.61 -21.65 -17.89
N ILE A 12 -5.07 -20.45 -18.16
CA ILE A 12 -4.82 -19.39 -17.17
C ILE A 12 -6.12 -18.96 -16.50
N ARG A 13 -7.20 -18.69 -17.27
CA ARG A 13 -8.48 -18.21 -16.75
C ARG A 13 -9.18 -19.25 -15.86
N GLN A 14 -9.04 -20.55 -16.16
CA GLN A 14 -9.53 -21.63 -15.29
C GLN A 14 -8.75 -21.72 -13.96
N ARG A 15 -7.42 -21.60 -13.99
CA ARG A 15 -6.60 -21.58 -12.74
C ARG A 15 -6.91 -20.37 -11.87
N THR A 16 -7.06 -19.19 -12.47
CA THR A 16 -7.41 -17.97 -11.74
C THR A 16 -8.82 -18.04 -11.15
N GLN A 17 -9.77 -18.71 -11.82
CA GLN A 17 -11.11 -18.95 -11.28
C GLN A 17 -11.10 -19.82 -10.01
N GLY A 18 -10.26 -20.87 -9.98
CA GLY A 18 -10.11 -21.72 -8.79
C GLY A 18 -9.43 -21.02 -7.61
N LEU A 19 -8.42 -20.18 -7.87
CA LEU A 19 -7.79 -19.38 -6.82
C LEU A 19 -8.77 -18.34 -6.25
N ARG A 20 -9.49 -17.67 -7.15
CA ARG A 20 -10.45 -16.63 -6.78
C ARG A 20 -11.57 -17.18 -5.90
N SER A 21 -12.16 -18.33 -6.23
CA SER A 21 -13.24 -18.92 -5.42
C SER A 21 -12.77 -19.29 -4.00
N ARG A 22 -11.53 -19.77 -3.85
CA ARG A 22 -10.93 -20.06 -2.54
C ARG A 22 -10.73 -18.78 -1.73
N ILE A 23 -10.20 -17.73 -2.36
CA ILE A 23 -10.00 -16.43 -1.69
C ILE A 23 -11.35 -15.81 -1.32
N GLU A 24 -12.36 -15.87 -2.20
CA GLU A 24 -13.70 -15.36 -1.91
C GLU A 24 -14.36 -16.13 -0.74
N ALA A 25 -14.21 -17.45 -0.69
CA ALA A 25 -14.69 -18.25 0.44
C ALA A 25 -13.97 -17.88 1.74
N PHE A 26 -12.64 -17.71 1.69
CA PHE A 26 -11.84 -17.26 2.82
C PHE A 26 -12.27 -15.87 3.30
N VAL A 27 -12.30 -14.86 2.44
CA VAL A 27 -12.66 -13.46 2.79
C VAL A 27 -14.08 -13.37 3.35
N ARG A 28 -15.02 -14.17 2.82
CA ARG A 28 -16.41 -14.22 3.33
C ARG A 28 -16.48 -14.78 4.75
N ASN A 29 -15.81 -15.91 4.96
CA ASN A 29 -15.86 -16.69 6.21
C ASN A 29 -14.81 -16.23 7.24
N PHE A 30 -13.89 -15.35 6.85
CA PHE A 30 -12.86 -14.84 7.74
C PHE A 30 -13.50 -14.03 8.88
N GLU A 31 -13.15 -14.40 10.09
CA GLU A 31 -13.56 -13.74 11.31
C GLU A 31 -12.35 -13.15 12.01
N TRP A 32 -12.54 -11.94 12.54
CA TRP A 32 -11.56 -11.35 13.44
C TRP A 32 -11.71 -12.05 14.80
N THR A 33 -10.86 -13.04 15.03
CA THR A 33 -10.68 -13.59 16.36
C THR A 33 -9.70 -12.70 17.13
N TRP A 34 -9.77 -12.71 18.46
CA TRP A 34 -8.85 -11.95 19.30
C TRP A 34 -7.38 -12.31 18.99
N THR A 35 -7.07 -13.60 18.85
CA THR A 35 -5.72 -14.08 18.53
C THR A 35 -5.22 -13.56 17.19
N SER A 36 -6.06 -13.62 16.15
CA SER A 36 -5.65 -13.11 14.84
C SER A 36 -5.46 -11.59 14.89
N ALA A 37 -6.28 -10.85 15.65
CA ALA A 37 -6.17 -9.40 15.77
C ALA A 37 -4.84 -8.98 16.41
N VAL A 38 -4.41 -9.72 17.46
CA VAL A 38 -3.11 -9.51 18.11
C VAL A 38 -1.94 -9.86 17.18
N LEU A 39 -2.02 -10.98 16.47
CA LEU A 39 -0.96 -11.34 15.52
C LEU A 39 -0.83 -10.32 14.39
N PHE A 40 -1.96 -9.83 13.89
CA PHE A 40 -1.97 -8.80 12.86
C PHE A 40 -1.45 -7.46 13.37
N SER A 41 -1.82 -7.03 14.58
CA SER A 41 -1.28 -5.78 15.14
C SER A 41 0.22 -5.87 15.37
N MET A 42 0.72 -7.02 15.84
CA MET A 42 2.17 -7.26 15.98
C MET A 42 2.88 -7.22 14.62
N ALA A 43 2.37 -7.94 13.62
CA ALA A 43 2.94 -7.93 12.28
C ALA A 43 2.87 -6.54 11.63
N LEU A 44 1.76 -5.82 11.80
CA LEU A 44 1.58 -4.46 11.32
C LEU A 44 2.57 -3.50 11.98
N LEU A 45 2.81 -3.64 13.28
CA LEU A 45 3.79 -2.84 14.00
C LEU A 45 5.20 -3.07 13.46
N PHE A 46 5.62 -4.32 13.27
CA PHE A 46 6.92 -4.62 12.66
C PHE A 46 7.02 -4.08 11.24
N PHE A 47 5.96 -4.25 10.43
CA PHE A 47 5.89 -3.70 9.09
C PHE A 47 6.08 -2.17 9.10
N LEU A 48 5.33 -1.46 9.94
CA LEU A 48 5.43 -0.01 10.06
C LEU A 48 6.81 0.44 10.56
N LEU A 49 7.42 -0.26 11.51
CA LEU A 49 8.78 0.05 11.98
C LEU A 49 9.83 -0.15 10.88
N ILE A 50 9.77 -1.26 10.15
CA ILE A 50 10.69 -1.53 9.03
C ILE A 50 10.52 -0.45 7.96
N SER A 51 9.28 -0.13 7.61
CA SER A 51 8.95 0.88 6.62
C SER A 51 9.31 2.31 7.04
N ALA A 52 9.15 2.67 8.31
CA ALA A 52 9.40 4.02 8.79
C ALA A 52 10.89 4.26 9.14
N VAL A 53 11.62 3.22 9.54
CA VAL A 53 12.99 3.35 10.04
C VAL A 53 13.98 2.70 9.09
N VAL A 54 13.80 1.42 8.78
CA VAL A 54 14.82 0.65 8.03
C VAL A 54 14.88 1.06 6.57
N MET A 55 13.73 1.16 5.89
CA MET A 55 13.69 1.52 4.46
C MET A 55 14.24 2.93 4.19
N PRO A 56 13.85 3.99 4.92
CA PRO A 56 14.39 5.33 4.68
C PRO A 56 15.87 5.42 5.06
N SER A 57 16.28 4.76 6.16
CA SER A 57 17.71 4.73 6.56
C SER A 57 18.57 4.05 5.49
N PHE A 58 18.12 2.91 4.97
CA PHE A 58 18.81 2.23 3.87
C PHE A 58 18.85 3.09 2.61
N TRP A 59 17.74 3.75 2.27
CA TRP A 59 17.68 4.64 1.11
C TRP A 59 18.66 5.80 1.22
N MET A 60 18.71 6.45 2.38
CA MET A 60 19.65 7.56 2.63
C MET A 60 21.10 7.09 2.54
N TYR A 61 21.43 5.95 3.16
CA TYR A 61 22.76 5.33 3.05
C TYR A 61 23.12 5.02 1.59
N TYR A 62 22.21 4.41 0.83
CA TYR A 62 22.46 4.05 -0.56
C TYR A 62 22.61 5.28 -1.45
N ALA A 63 21.74 6.28 -1.28
CA ALA A 63 21.77 7.53 -2.02
C ALA A 63 23.11 8.26 -1.81
N GLU A 64 23.62 8.29 -0.58
CA GLU A 64 24.90 8.92 -0.25
C GLU A 64 26.09 8.11 -0.77
N GLN A 65 26.15 6.81 -0.46
CA GLN A 65 27.36 6.00 -0.65
C GLN A 65 27.49 5.40 -2.06
N LYS A 66 26.39 5.18 -2.77
CA LYS A 66 26.39 4.52 -4.09
C LYS A 66 26.06 5.46 -5.24
N ILE A 67 25.16 6.42 -5.00
CA ILE A 67 24.74 7.36 -6.05
C ILE A 67 25.46 8.73 -5.91
N GLY A 68 26.09 9.00 -4.77
CA GLY A 68 26.76 10.29 -4.53
C GLY A 68 25.76 11.45 -4.37
N TRP A 69 24.49 11.16 -4.08
CA TRP A 69 23.45 12.15 -3.78
C TRP A 69 23.56 12.65 -2.33
N ALA A 70 24.80 12.88 -1.89
CA ALA A 70 25.13 13.49 -0.62
C ALA A 70 24.68 14.96 -0.65
N GLY A 71 23.85 15.33 0.33
CA GLY A 71 23.47 16.73 0.57
C GLY A 71 24.32 17.30 1.70
N PRO A 72 24.48 18.64 1.79
CA PRO A 72 24.91 19.25 3.05
C PRO A 72 23.97 18.74 4.13
N THR A 73 24.52 18.29 5.26
CA THR A 73 23.73 17.95 6.46
C THR A 73 22.69 19.04 6.72
N ASP A 74 21.49 18.68 7.21
CA ASP A 74 20.37 19.63 7.40
C ASP A 74 20.78 20.93 8.10
N LEU A 75 21.78 20.88 8.99
CA LEU A 75 22.38 22.06 9.62
C LEU A 75 23.13 22.99 8.66
N GLN A 76 23.98 22.45 7.77
CA GLN A 76 24.66 23.26 6.75
C GLN A 76 23.68 23.78 5.70
N ALA A 77 22.70 22.99 5.28
CA ALA A 77 21.69 23.43 4.33
C ALA A 77 20.81 24.56 4.92
N PHE A 78 20.43 24.45 6.20
CA PHE A 78 19.70 25.49 6.93
C PHE A 78 20.53 26.75 7.15
N LEU A 79 21.83 26.62 7.44
CA LEU A 79 22.73 27.77 7.63
C LEU A 79 23.06 28.48 6.32
N GLU A 80 23.23 27.76 5.22
CA GLU A 80 23.52 28.35 3.91
C GLU A 80 22.29 28.97 3.24
N LYS A 81 21.11 28.37 3.40
CA LYS A 81 19.85 28.85 2.81
C LYS A 81 18.67 28.68 3.78
N PRO A 82 18.51 29.58 4.76
CA PRO A 82 17.45 29.48 5.76
C PRO A 82 16.02 29.55 5.18
N PHE A 83 15.85 30.04 3.94
CA PHE A 83 14.56 30.19 3.26
C PHE A 83 14.58 29.86 1.75
N GLY A 84 15.35 28.87 1.32
CA GLY A 84 15.53 28.55 -0.11
C GLY A 84 14.58 27.48 -0.65
N THR A 85 13.49 27.87 -1.33
CA THR A 85 12.75 26.99 -2.24
C THR A 85 13.31 27.13 -3.67
N SER A 86 13.94 26.09 -4.21
CA SER A 86 14.31 26.08 -5.64
C SER A 86 13.61 24.94 -6.37
N ILE A 87 12.40 25.24 -6.84
CA ILE A 87 11.61 24.42 -7.75
C ILE A 87 11.94 24.88 -9.18
N THR A 88 13.17 24.73 -9.67
CA THR A 88 13.46 25.19 -11.05
C THR A 88 14.37 24.32 -11.91
N ASN A 89 15.04 23.25 -11.42
CA ASN A 89 15.78 22.34 -12.33
C ASN A 89 15.93 20.90 -11.80
N PRO A 90 15.21 19.90 -12.36
CA PRO A 90 15.31 18.49 -11.94
C PRO A 90 16.63 17.80 -12.33
N LEU A 91 17.49 18.43 -13.14
CA LEU A 91 18.85 17.96 -13.48
C LEU A 91 19.97 18.68 -12.71
N SER A 92 19.63 19.61 -11.81
CA SER A 92 20.62 20.27 -10.95
C SER A 92 20.97 19.41 -9.73
N LEU A 93 22.12 19.66 -9.10
CA LEU A 93 22.53 19.01 -7.83
C LEU A 93 21.45 19.11 -6.73
N GLU A 94 20.65 20.19 -6.74
CA GLU A 94 19.52 20.36 -5.82
C GLU A 94 18.30 19.52 -6.20
N GLY A 95 18.05 19.29 -7.50
CA GLY A 95 17.00 18.40 -8.00
C GLY A 95 17.19 16.95 -7.56
N TYR A 96 18.43 16.44 -7.61
CA TYR A 96 18.74 15.08 -7.14
C TYR A 96 18.48 14.91 -5.64
N LYS A 97 18.69 15.95 -4.83
CA LYS A 97 18.41 15.95 -3.39
C LYS A 97 16.90 15.95 -3.11
N GLN A 98 16.13 16.76 -3.85
CA GLN A 98 14.68 16.75 -3.76
C GLN A 98 14.08 15.40 -4.15
N VAL A 99 14.61 14.76 -5.21
CA VAL A 99 14.19 13.40 -5.60
C VAL A 99 14.52 12.37 -4.51
N ARG A 100 15.72 12.45 -3.92
CA ARG A 100 16.11 11.60 -2.79
C ARG A 100 15.13 11.74 -1.62
N ASP A 101 14.83 12.97 -1.21
CA ASP A 101 13.98 13.24 -0.05
C ASP A 101 12.52 12.88 -0.35
N ALA A 102 12.05 13.10 -1.59
CA ALA A 102 10.74 12.64 -2.03
C ALA A 102 10.61 11.10 -2.01
N ILE A 103 11.66 10.37 -2.40
CA ILE A 103 11.68 8.90 -2.31
C ILE A 103 11.67 8.47 -0.83
N ALA A 104 12.45 9.12 0.03
CA ALA A 104 12.44 8.84 1.47
C ALA A 104 11.03 9.05 2.08
N MET A 105 10.36 10.15 1.72
CA MET A 105 8.99 10.44 2.12
C MET A 105 7.99 9.42 1.54
N GLY A 106 8.20 8.98 0.31
CA GLY A 106 7.39 7.92 -0.31
C GLY A 106 7.55 6.57 0.40
N LEU A 107 8.77 6.23 0.83
CA LEU A 107 9.06 4.99 1.57
C LEU A 107 8.45 4.97 2.97
N THR A 108 8.29 6.13 3.62
CA THR A 108 7.59 6.22 4.92
C THR A 108 6.07 6.25 4.76
N THR A 109 5.58 7.05 3.82
CA THR A 109 4.13 7.32 3.67
C THR A 109 3.42 6.21 2.89
N GLY A 110 4.07 5.65 1.88
CA GLY A 110 3.51 4.62 1.00
C GLY A 110 3.00 3.38 1.74
N PRO A 111 3.76 2.83 2.71
CA PRO A 111 3.31 1.72 3.55
C PRO A 111 2.05 2.03 4.36
N ILE A 112 1.91 3.25 4.89
CA ILE A 112 0.71 3.69 5.62
C ILE A 112 -0.50 3.73 4.66
N VAL A 113 -0.32 4.36 3.49
CA VAL A 113 -1.37 4.42 2.46
C VAL A 113 -1.75 3.01 2.00
N THR A 114 -0.78 2.11 1.85
CA THR A 114 -1.01 0.72 1.46
C THR A 114 -1.90 0.00 2.47
N VAL A 115 -1.63 0.17 3.77
CA VAL A 115 -2.47 -0.42 4.84
C VAL A 115 -3.89 0.13 4.77
N LEU A 116 -4.06 1.44 4.57
CA LEU A 116 -5.37 2.08 4.46
C LEU A 116 -6.15 1.57 3.23
N VAL A 117 -5.51 1.56 2.06
CA VAL A 117 -6.12 1.11 0.81
C VAL A 117 -6.45 -0.37 0.86
N ALA A 118 -5.54 -1.21 1.37
CA ALA A 118 -5.78 -2.64 1.54
C ALA A 118 -6.95 -2.90 2.49
N SER A 119 -7.03 -2.15 3.59
CA SER A 119 -8.14 -2.24 4.55
C SER A 119 -9.46 -1.86 3.90
N ALA A 120 -9.51 -0.73 3.18
CA ALA A 120 -10.71 -0.27 2.48
C ALA A 120 -11.13 -1.26 1.38
N ALA A 121 -10.17 -1.78 0.61
CA ALA A 121 -10.43 -2.79 -0.42
C ALA A 121 -11.00 -4.08 0.17
N MET A 122 -10.42 -4.59 1.27
CA MET A 122 -10.93 -5.76 1.99
C MET A 122 -12.35 -5.53 2.54
N GLN A 123 -12.62 -4.37 3.13
CA GLN A 123 -13.96 -4.02 3.61
C GLN A 123 -14.98 -3.98 2.47
N ASN A 124 -14.64 -3.32 1.36
CA ASN A 124 -15.50 -3.25 0.18
C ASN A 124 -15.74 -4.63 -0.44
N TRP A 125 -14.72 -5.48 -0.50
CA TRP A 125 -14.86 -6.85 -1.01
C TRP A 125 -15.76 -7.69 -0.10
N ARG A 126 -15.57 -7.61 1.23
CA ARG A 126 -16.42 -8.31 2.19
C ARG A 126 -17.87 -7.87 2.11
N ARG A 127 -18.14 -6.57 1.93
CA ARG A 127 -19.49 -6.02 1.68
C ARG A 127 -20.11 -6.63 0.41
N LYS A 128 -19.36 -6.66 -0.70
CA LYS A 128 -19.82 -7.27 -1.96
C LYS A 128 -20.14 -8.75 -1.83
N LEU A 129 -19.28 -9.52 -1.14
CA LEU A 129 -19.45 -10.97 -0.95
C LEU A 129 -20.60 -11.33 -0.01
N ARG A 130 -20.96 -10.44 0.91
CA ARG A 130 -22.10 -10.61 1.82
C ARG A 130 -23.43 -10.17 1.22
N GLY A 131 -23.40 -9.74 -0.04
CA GLY A 131 -24.54 -9.16 -0.73
C GLY A 131 -24.80 -7.74 -0.24
N SER A 132 -25.28 -6.89 -1.15
CA SER A 132 -26.07 -5.70 -0.84
C SER A 132 -27.41 -6.08 -0.18
N SER A 133 -27.37 -6.98 0.81
CA SER A 133 -28.51 -7.52 1.57
C SER A 133 -28.72 -6.74 2.88
N GLY A 134 -28.12 -5.54 2.99
CA GLY A 134 -28.36 -4.59 4.07
C GLY A 134 -29.42 -3.53 3.75
N ASP A 135 -29.73 -3.28 2.46
CA ASP A 135 -30.86 -2.41 2.06
C ASP A 135 -32.22 -3.12 2.16
N SER A 136 -32.23 -4.33 2.69
CA SER A 136 -33.41 -5.05 3.13
C SER A 136 -33.20 -5.63 4.52
N ARG A 137 -32.71 -4.81 5.47
CA ARG A 137 -33.37 -4.87 6.79
C ARG A 137 -34.76 -4.32 6.56
N PRO A 138 -35.85 -5.12 6.68
CA PRO A 138 -37.11 -4.49 7.03
C PRO A 138 -36.79 -3.73 8.31
N SER A 139 -37.07 -2.43 8.35
CA SER A 139 -37.35 -1.77 9.60
C SER A 139 -38.41 -2.62 10.29
N GLY A 140 -37.96 -3.54 11.15
CA GLY A 140 -38.80 -4.35 11.99
C GLY A 140 -39.53 -3.39 12.88
N GLY A 141 -40.75 -3.06 12.48
CA GLY A 141 -41.67 -2.29 13.28
C GLY A 141 -41.86 -2.97 14.63
N TYR A 142 -41.93 -2.12 15.66
CA TYR A 142 -42.57 -2.32 16.95
C TYR A 142 -42.29 -3.62 17.70
N ARG A 143 -41.38 -3.52 18.68
CA ARG A 143 -41.70 -3.66 20.11
C ARG A 143 -40.61 -3.05 20.97
#